data_AF-A0A816GMD6-F1
#
_entry.id   AF-A0A816GMD6-F1
#
_cell.length_a   1.000
_cell.length_b   1.000
_cell.length_c   1.000
_cell.angle_alpha   90.00
_cell.angle_beta   90.00
_cell.angle_gamma   90.00
#
_symmetry.space_group_name_H-M   'P 1'
#
loop_
_entity.id
_entity.type
_entity.pdbx_description
1 polymer ?
#
loop_
_entity_poly.entity_id
_entity_poly.type
_entity_poly.pdbx_seq_one_letter_code
_entity_poly.pdbx_strand_id
1 'polypeptide(L)' 'LLIFLEANKVQREVTIRTNTLKTCRRDLAQALINRGVNVDPLDKWTKVGLVIYNSQVPIGATSEYLSGHYMIQGA' A
#
# COMPACT_ATOMS: atom_id res chain seq x y z
N LEU A 1 11.13 -3.15 26.84
CA LEU A 1 10.53 -1.80 26.89
C LEU A 1 11.18 -0.83 25.90
N LEU A 2 12.52 -0.78 25.85
CA LEU A 2 13.28 0.18 25.03
C LEU A 2 12.95 0.11 23.53
N ILE A 3 12.98 -1.09 22.94
CA ILE A 3 12.65 -1.33 21.52
C ILE A 3 11.21 -0.92 21.16
N PHE A 4 10.25 -1.16 22.06
CA PHE A 4 8.86 -0.77 21.84
C PHE A 4 8.71 0.76 21.81
N LEU A 5 9.35 1.47 22.74
CA LEU A 5 9.33 2.93 22.76
C LEU A 5 10.05 3.54 21.56
N GLU A 6 11.10 2.89 21.08
CA GLU A 6 11.84 3.31 19.88
C GLU A 6 11.04 3.10 18.60
N ALA A 7 10.31 1.98 18.48
CA ALA A 7 9.41 1.72 17.35
C ALA A 7 8.28 2.75 17.23
N ASN A 8 7.80 3.31 18.35
CA ASN A 8 6.79 4.38 18.34
C ASN A 8 7.31 5.71 17.74
N LYS A 9 8.64 5.88 17.62
CA LYS A 9 9.25 7.05 16.97
C LYS A 9 9.37 6.88 15.46
N VAL A 10 9.23 5.65 14.94
CA VAL A 10 9.28 5.37 13.51
C VAL A 10 7.92 5.66 12.89
N GLN A 11 7.91 6.41 11.79
CA GLN A 11 6.69 6.65 11.04
C GLN A 11 6.17 5.31 10.48
N ARG A 12 4.87 5.04 10.67
CA ARG A 12 4.24 3.85 10.11
C ARG A 12 4.36 3.87 8.59
N GLU A 13 4.75 2.72 8.04
CA GLU A 13 4.74 2.49 6.61
C GLU A 13 3.31 2.59 6.08
N VAL A 14 3.15 3.08 4.85
CA VAL A 14 1.84 3.22 4.23
C VAL A 14 1.46 1.89 3.60
N THR A 15 0.48 1.22 4.18
CA THR A 15 -0.09 -0.02 3.64
C THR A 15 -1.41 0.23 2.94
N ILE A 16 -1.65 -0.51 1.86
CA ILE A 16 -2.91 -0.49 1.10
C ILE A 16 -3.48 -1.89 1.00
N ARG A 17 -4.80 -1.96 1.00
CA ARG A 17 -5.57 -3.17 0.72
C ARG A 17 -6.17 -3.07 -0.68
N THR A 18 -5.88 -4.06 -1.52
CA THR A 18 -6.49 -4.16 -2.85
C THR A 18 -7.97 -4.55 -2.75
N ASN A 19 -8.82 -3.90 -3.54
CA ASN A 19 -10.22 -4.27 -3.70
C ASN A 19 -10.39 -5.38 -4.75
N THR A 20 -10.45 -6.63 -4.28
CA THR A 20 -10.57 -7.81 -5.15
C THR A 20 -11.87 -7.90 -5.94
N LEU A 21 -12.87 -7.06 -5.64
CA LEU A 21 -14.11 -6.98 -6.43
C LEU A 21 -13.91 -6.19 -7.73
N LYS A 22 -12.92 -5.29 -7.78
CA LYS A 22 -12.67 -4.41 -8.93
C LYS A 22 -11.40 -4.77 -9.70
N THR A 23 -10.41 -5.37 -9.03
CA THR A 23 -9.06 -5.55 -9.59
C THR A 23 -8.29 -6.64 -8.86
N CYS A 24 -7.38 -7.31 -9.57
CA CYS A 24 -6.42 -8.22 -8.99
C CYS A 24 -5.20 -7.48 -8.45
N ARG A 25 -4.62 -7.96 -7.33
CA ARG A 25 -3.40 -7.39 -6.73
C ARG A 25 -2.25 -7.21 -7.72
N ARG A 26 -2.09 -8.15 -8.65
CA ARG A 26 -1.02 -8.09 -9.67
C ARG A 26 -1.22 -6.89 -10.60
N ASP A 27 -2.43 -6.71 -11.10
CA ASP A 27 -2.77 -5.64 -12.04
C ASP A 27 -2.70 -4.28 -11.34
N LEU A 28 -3.16 -4.22 -10.08
CA LEU A 28 -3.01 -3.02 -9.25
C LEU A 28 -1.54 -2.66 -9.02
N ALA A 29 -0.71 -3.64 -8.64
CA ALA A 29 0.71 -3.42 -8.42
C ALA A 29 1.39 -2.91 -9.69
N GLN A 30 1.08 -3.51 -10.85
CA GLN A 30 1.61 -3.05 -12.14
C GLN A 30 1.16 -1.63 -12.48
N ALA A 31 -0.11 -1.28 -12.25
CA ALA A 31 -0.62 0.07 -12.47
C ALA A 31 0.08 1.11 -11.58
N LEU A 32 0.36 0.76 -10.32
CA LEU A 32 1.08 1.62 -9.38
C LEU A 32 2.58 1.74 -9.73
N ILE A 33 3.23 0.66 -10.15
CA ILE A 33 4.63 0.67 -10.62
C ILE A 33 4.77 1.58 -11.84
N ASN A 34 3.84 1.49 -12.79
CA ASN A 34 3.85 2.35 -14.00
C ASN A 34 3.69 3.84 -13.66
N ARG A 35 3.11 4.19 -12.51
CA ARG A 35 3.01 5.57 -12.00
C ARG A 35 4.22 6.01 -11.17
N GLY A 36 5.25 5.17 -11.05
CA GLY A 36 6.44 5.47 -10.25
C GLY A 36 6.24 5.26 -8.75
N VAL A 37 5.29 4.40 -8.35
CA VAL A 37 5.10 4.00 -6.94
C VAL A 37 5.89 2.72 -6.69
N ASN A 38 6.74 2.73 -5.66
CA ASN A 38 7.43 1.53 -5.22
C ASN A 38 6.53 0.71 -4.29
N VAL A 39 6.05 -0.44 -4.79
CA VAL A 39 5.10 -1.31 -4.10
C VAL A 39 5.66 -2.72 -3.97
N ASP A 40 5.55 -3.29 -2.78
CA ASP A 40 5.85 -4.69 -2.51
C ASP A 40 4.66 -5.42 -1.89
N PRO A 41 4.54 -6.75 -2.09
CA PRO A 41 3.58 -7.55 -1.36
C PRO A 41 3.80 -7.40 0.15
N LEU A 42 2.70 -7.13 0.87
CA LEU A 42 2.68 -7.26 2.32
C LEU A 42 2.99 -8.73 2.67
N ASP A 43 3.69 -8.93 3.79
CA ASP A 43 4.23 -10.22 4.23
C ASP A 43 3.17 -11.36 4.25
N LYS A 44 3.60 -12.61 4.48
CA LYS A 44 2.85 -13.87 4.23
C LYS A 44 1.44 -14.00 4.85
N TRP A 45 1.00 -13.07 5.69
CA TRP A 45 -0.30 -13.08 6.35
C TRP A 45 -1.44 -12.56 5.47
N THR A 46 -1.19 -11.79 4.41
CA THR A 46 -2.25 -11.38 3.46
C THR A 46 -1.90 -11.63 1.99
N LYS A 47 -2.94 -11.98 1.22
CA LYS A 47 -2.84 -12.11 -0.25
C LYS A 47 -3.19 -10.83 -1.01
N VAL A 48 -3.71 -9.82 -0.31
CA VAL A 48 -4.32 -8.61 -0.88
C VAL A 48 -3.62 -7.30 -0.45
N GLY A 49 -2.74 -7.36 0.54
CA GLY A 49 -2.01 -6.20 1.05
C GLY A 49 -0.79 -5.87 0.18
N LEU A 50 -0.51 -4.57 0.06
CA LEU A 50 0.72 -4.04 -0.51
C LEU A 50 1.29 -2.98 0.45
N VAL A 51 2.60 -2.95 0.59
CA VAL A 51 3.35 -1.91 1.30
C VAL A 51 3.85 -0.92 0.26
N ILE A 52 3.69 0.38 0.53
CA ILE A 52 4.27 1.45 -0.28
C ILE A 52 5.43 2.08 0.47
N TYR A 53 6.62 2.05 -0.14
CA TYR A 53 7.81 2.68 0.42
C TYR A 53 7.96 4.14 -0.01
N ASN A 54 7.77 4.39 -1.30
CA ASN A 54 7.89 5.72 -1.86
C ASN A 54 6.95 5.88 -3.05
N SER A 55 6.44 7.10 -3.23
CA SER A 55 5.51 7.43 -4.30
C SER A 55 5.78 8.84 -4.79
N GLN A 56 6.00 8.99 -6.10
CA GLN A 56 6.07 10.31 -6.73
C GLN A 56 4.68 10.99 -6.77
N VAL A 57 3.61 10.20 -6.77
CA VAL A 57 2.22 10.67 -6.84
C VAL A 57 1.52 10.46 -5.49
N PRO A 58 0.74 11.42 -4.97
CA PRO A 58 -0.02 11.22 -3.74
C PRO A 58 -1.03 10.07 -3.88
N ILE A 59 -0.90 9.07 -3.02
CA ILE A 59 -1.64 7.80 -3.09
C ILE A 59 -3.16 8.03 -2.98
N GLY A 60 -3.57 8.93 -2.10
CA GLY A 60 -4.98 9.32 -1.93
C GLY A 60 -5.60 10.12 -3.08
N ALA A 61 -4.83 10.50 -4.11
CA ALA A 61 -5.32 11.23 -5.28
C ALA A 61 -5.08 10.47 -6.61
N THR A 62 -4.66 9.21 -6.55
CA THR A 62 -4.53 8.38 -7.74
C THR A 62 -5.92 8.02 -8.31
N SER A 63 -6.00 7.83 -9.63
CA SER A 63 -7.28 7.46 -10.27
C SER A 63 -7.80 6.13 -9.73
N GLU A 64 -6.89 5.19 -9.46
CA GLU A 64 -7.14 3.88 -8.87
C GLU A 64 -7.76 4.01 -7.48
N TYR A 65 -7.28 4.93 -6.64
CA TYR A 65 -7.88 5.20 -5.34
C TYR A 65 -9.29 5.77 -5.48
N LEU A 66 -9.48 6.79 -6.32
CA LEU A 66 -10.78 7.44 -6.53
C LEU A 66 -11.82 6.50 -7.15
N SER A 67 -11.38 5.58 -8.01
CA SER A 67 -12.22 4.54 -8.59
C SER A 67 -12.43 3.34 -7.66
N GLY A 68 -11.83 3.35 -6.46
CA GLY A 68 -12.01 2.36 -5.40
C GLY A 68 -11.32 1.02 -5.66
N HIS A 69 -10.24 1.01 -6.43
CA HIS A 69 -9.42 -0.17 -6.70
C HIS A 69 -8.62 -0.63 -5.47
N TYR A 70 -8.36 0.28 -4.52
CA TYR A 70 -7.74 -0.05 -3.25
C TYR A 70 -8.13 0.96 -2.17
N MET A 71 -7.89 0.60 -0.91
CA MET A 71 -8.08 1.47 0.25
C MET A 71 -6.78 1.56 1.06
N ILE A 72 -6.51 2.73 1.63
CA ILE A 72 -5.40 2.92 2.56
C ILE A 72 -5.83 2.35 3.91
N GLN A 73 -5.04 1.43 4.45
CA GLN A 73 -5.38 0.72 5.69
C GLN A 73 -4.09 0.49 6.47
N GLY A 74 -4.07 0.81 7.77
CA GLY A 74 -2.96 0.43 8.63
C GLY A 74 -2.87 -1.09 8.80
N ALA A 75 -1.66 -1.62 8.66
CA ALA A 75 -1.31 -2.99 9.06
C ALA A 75 -1.06 -3.07 10.57
#